data_AF-A0A0G3WJU1-F1
#
_entry.id   AF-A0A0G3WJU1-F1
#
_cell.length_a   1.000
_cell.length_b   1.000
_cell.length_c   1.000
_cell.angle_alpha   90.00
_cell.angle_beta   90.00
_cell.angle_gamma   90.00
#
_symmetry.space_group_name_H-M   'P 1'
#
loop_
_entity.id
_entity.type
_entity.pdbx_description
1 polymer ?
#
loop_
_entity_poly.entity_id
_entity_poly.type
_entity_poly.pdbx_seq_one_letter_code
_entity_poly.pdbx_strand_id
1 'polypeptide(L)'
;MTKENLILDNYIKKINYPHYEMEKLYIDLYEEFSDKYKIIFSYFHQELNKLFEFMNYKITVNRHFNAESSRVLITMNTMIIDLVKALKKESVEIIVNDSYKAILGKCSKFLSNSGGSTIPDTFTKIDIILYDPIFYINNATMHQANSVKELFNSEYMNQQISVMIDSIHTNTADAIGKSKELIETCCKTILATDDKSLDIPALMKKVKGKLNLNSKNESVNKIIGNLSGVAAGIAELRNAKGTGHGKNIVKFKPPSKIEAQLSVDVAIALTRFLWCLYESKNVR
;
A
#
# COMPACT_ATOMS: atom_id res chain seq x y z
N MET A 1 -5.71 -2.14 -21.42
CA MET A 1 -5.83 -0.97 -20.54
C MET A 1 -6.86 -1.29 -19.47
N THR A 2 -6.50 -1.21 -18.18
CA THR A 2 -7.43 -1.54 -17.06
C THR A 2 -8.40 -0.38 -16.79
N LYS A 3 -9.55 -0.64 -16.15
CA LYS A 3 -10.50 0.41 -15.74
C LYS A 3 -9.87 1.38 -14.74
N GLU A 4 -9.09 0.86 -13.79
CA GLU A 4 -8.23 1.66 -12.91
C GLU A 4 -7.38 2.67 -13.71
N ASN A 5 -6.66 2.21 -14.74
CA ASN A 5 -5.85 3.09 -15.57
C ASN A 5 -6.68 4.15 -16.31
N LEU A 6 -7.87 3.80 -16.81
CA LEU A 6 -8.79 4.76 -17.43
C LEU A 6 -9.25 5.84 -16.45
N ILE A 7 -9.53 5.46 -15.19
CA ILE A 7 -9.88 6.41 -14.13
C ILE A 7 -8.71 7.36 -13.91
N LEU A 8 -7.52 6.83 -13.64
CA LEU A 8 -6.34 7.65 -13.35
C LEU A 8 -5.98 8.58 -14.52
N ASP A 9 -6.02 8.10 -15.76
CA ASP A 9 -5.75 8.92 -16.95
C ASP A 9 -6.75 10.05 -17.13
N ASN A 10 -8.02 9.81 -16.79
CA ASN A 10 -9.03 10.86 -16.78
C ASN A 10 -8.74 11.93 -15.72
N TYR A 11 -8.27 11.54 -14.53
CA TYR A 11 -7.90 12.50 -13.48
C TYR A 11 -6.65 13.30 -13.84
N ILE A 12 -5.61 12.68 -14.41
CA ILE A 12 -4.41 13.37 -14.89
C ILE A 12 -4.78 14.47 -15.91
N LYS A 13 -5.75 14.20 -16.80
CA LYS A 13 -6.28 15.20 -17.73
C LYS A 13 -7.03 16.32 -17.01
N LYS A 14 -7.90 15.99 -16.03
CA LYS A 14 -8.67 16.99 -15.27
C LYS A 14 -7.78 17.97 -14.50
N ILE A 15 -6.63 17.51 -14.00
CA ILE A 15 -5.68 18.34 -13.25
C ILE A 15 -4.68 19.07 -14.17
N ASN A 16 -4.85 18.98 -15.50
CA ASN A 16 -4.02 19.64 -16.50
C ASN A 16 -2.52 19.32 -16.40
N TYR A 17 -2.16 18.08 -16.09
CA TYR A 17 -0.76 17.63 -16.09
C TYR A 17 -0.28 17.31 -17.53
N PRO A 18 0.97 17.66 -17.92
CA PRO A 18 2.07 18.21 -17.14
C PRO A 18 2.15 19.75 -17.09
N HIS A 19 1.11 20.47 -17.52
CA HIS A 19 1.13 21.93 -17.55
C HIS A 19 0.96 22.57 -16.16
N TYR A 20 0.36 21.86 -15.21
CA TYR A 20 0.33 22.27 -13.81
C TYR A 20 1.70 22.08 -13.16
N GLU A 21 2.24 23.16 -12.57
CA GLU A 21 3.54 23.15 -11.89
C GLU A 21 3.41 22.53 -10.49
N MET A 22 3.81 21.27 -10.36
CA MET A 22 3.92 20.60 -9.07
C MET A 22 5.26 20.91 -8.41
N GLU A 23 5.20 21.32 -7.15
CA GLU A 23 6.42 21.53 -6.36
C GLU A 23 7.06 20.18 -6.02
N LYS A 24 8.39 20.13 -6.11
CA LYS A 24 9.15 18.90 -5.88
C LYS A 24 8.85 18.25 -4.53
N LEU A 25 8.67 19.07 -3.48
CA LEU A 25 8.32 18.58 -2.15
C LEU A 25 7.12 17.61 -2.17
N TYR A 26 6.02 18.00 -2.82
CA TYR A 26 4.84 17.15 -2.87
C TYR A 26 5.07 15.89 -3.70
N ILE A 27 5.86 15.97 -4.78
CA ILE A 27 6.22 14.80 -5.59
C ILE A 27 7.01 13.78 -4.74
N ASP A 28 7.97 14.27 -3.97
CA ASP A 28 8.85 13.44 -3.13
C ASP A 28 8.05 12.72 -2.03
N LEU A 29 7.00 13.33 -1.47
CA LEU A 29 6.12 12.69 -0.47
C LEU A 29 5.41 11.44 -0.99
N TYR A 30 5.20 11.32 -2.31
CA TYR A 30 4.50 10.20 -2.92
C TYR A 30 5.42 9.35 -3.82
N GLU A 31 6.74 9.37 -3.57
CA GLU A 31 7.73 8.68 -4.42
C GLU A 31 7.46 7.17 -4.55
N GLU A 32 6.98 6.55 -3.48
CA GLU A 32 6.66 5.11 -3.39
C GLU A 32 5.46 4.69 -4.25
N PHE A 33 4.64 5.64 -4.71
CA PHE A 33 3.48 5.34 -5.54
C PHE A 33 3.86 5.26 -7.02
N SER A 34 3.10 4.48 -7.80
CA SER A 34 3.24 4.49 -9.25
C SER A 34 2.97 5.90 -9.82
N ASP A 35 3.57 6.21 -10.97
CA ASP A 35 3.58 7.56 -11.55
C ASP A 35 2.22 8.25 -11.55
N LYS A 36 1.16 7.52 -11.89
CA LYS A 36 -0.19 8.08 -11.96
C LYS A 36 -0.75 8.47 -10.58
N TYR A 37 -0.59 7.61 -9.58
CA TYR A 37 -1.02 7.90 -8.21
C TYR A 37 -0.18 9.03 -7.62
N LYS A 38 1.15 8.97 -7.81
CA LYS A 38 2.10 10.00 -7.39
C LYS A 38 1.68 11.38 -7.90
N ILE A 39 1.42 11.52 -9.20
CA ILE A 39 0.97 12.78 -9.81
C ILE A 39 -0.35 13.27 -9.19
N ILE A 40 -1.35 12.39 -9.10
CA ILE A 40 -2.68 12.76 -8.62
C ILE A 40 -2.65 13.17 -7.14
N PHE A 41 -1.96 12.41 -6.29
CA PHE A 41 -1.86 12.67 -4.85
C PHE A 41 -1.04 13.93 -4.57
N SER A 42 0.07 14.13 -5.28
CA SER A 42 0.88 15.35 -5.18
C SER A 42 0.07 16.59 -5.51
N TYR A 43 -0.68 16.56 -6.62
CA TYR A 43 -1.56 17.66 -7.02
C TYR A 43 -2.61 17.97 -5.96
N PHE A 44 -3.36 16.97 -5.48
CA PHE A 44 -4.41 17.21 -4.49
C PHE A 44 -3.84 17.73 -3.17
N HIS A 45 -2.70 17.20 -2.73
CA HIS A 45 -2.06 17.65 -1.50
C HIS A 45 -1.60 19.10 -1.61
N GLN A 46 -0.91 19.45 -2.69
CA GLN A 46 -0.45 20.81 -2.94
C GLN A 46 -1.61 21.81 -3.01
N GLU A 47 -2.67 21.49 -3.78
CA GLU A 47 -3.82 22.37 -3.93
C GLU A 47 -4.63 22.53 -2.63
N LEU A 48 -4.81 21.45 -1.87
CA LEU A 48 -5.46 21.55 -0.56
C LEU A 48 -4.66 22.42 0.41
N ASN A 49 -3.33 22.26 0.45
CA ASN A 49 -2.47 23.08 1.31
C ASN A 49 -2.57 24.55 0.93
N LYS A 50 -2.45 24.90 -0.36
CA LYS A 50 -2.62 26.28 -0.84
C LYS A 50 -3.97 26.88 -0.42
N LEU A 51 -5.06 26.12 -0.57
CA LEU A 51 -6.41 26.56 -0.19
C LEU A 51 -6.57 26.70 1.33
N PHE A 52 -5.98 25.80 2.11
CA PHE A 52 -6.04 25.84 3.57
C PHE A 52 -5.17 26.95 4.17
N GLU A 53 -4.00 27.23 3.60
CA GLU A 53 -3.19 28.40 3.93
C GLU A 53 -3.98 29.70 3.70
N PHE A 54 -4.62 29.80 2.54
CA PHE A 54 -5.46 30.96 2.23
C PHE A 54 -6.66 31.07 3.17
N MET A 55 -7.28 29.94 3.54
CA MET A 55 -8.37 29.93 4.52
C MET A 55 -7.90 30.37 5.91
N ASN A 56 -6.73 29.91 6.35
CA ASN A 56 -6.10 30.33 7.61
C ASN A 56 -5.83 31.84 7.64
N TYR A 57 -5.39 32.41 6.53
CA TYR A 57 -5.25 33.85 6.37
C TYR A 57 -6.61 34.57 6.48
N LYS A 58 -7.65 34.06 5.79
CA LYS A 58 -8.98 34.66 5.86
C LYS A 58 -9.60 34.61 7.24
N ILE A 59 -9.36 33.55 8.02
CA ILE A 59 -9.78 33.44 9.42
C ILE A 59 -9.23 34.61 10.25
N THR A 60 -7.99 35.03 10.03
CA THR A 60 -7.39 36.15 10.79
C THR A 60 -7.83 37.52 10.31
N VAL A 61 -8.23 37.65 9.04
CA VAL A 61 -8.52 38.95 8.44
C VAL A 61 -9.99 39.35 8.58
N ASN A 62 -10.90 38.51 8.07
CA ASN A 62 -12.31 38.90 7.97
C ASN A 62 -13.30 37.72 7.97
N ARG A 63 -12.81 36.50 8.16
CA ARG A 63 -13.60 35.26 8.12
C ARG A 63 -14.46 35.13 6.86
N HIS A 64 -13.97 35.62 5.72
CA HIS A 64 -14.65 35.51 4.44
C HIS A 64 -13.74 34.89 3.38
N PHE A 65 -14.01 33.63 3.06
CA PHE A 65 -13.33 32.87 2.01
C PHE A 65 -13.81 33.33 0.62
N ASN A 66 -12.87 33.55 -0.30
CA ASN A 66 -13.20 34.14 -1.60
C ASN A 66 -14.02 33.19 -2.46
N ALA A 67 -14.91 33.74 -3.30
CA ALA A 67 -15.79 32.96 -4.18
C ALA A 67 -15.04 31.96 -5.06
N GLU A 68 -13.90 32.36 -5.64
CA GLU A 68 -13.11 31.47 -6.48
C GLU A 68 -12.50 30.33 -5.67
N SER A 69 -11.83 30.65 -4.56
CA SER A 69 -11.27 29.63 -3.67
C SER A 69 -12.33 28.68 -3.11
N SER A 70 -13.54 29.18 -2.82
CA SER A 70 -14.68 28.33 -2.43
C SER A 70 -15.04 27.33 -3.52
N ARG A 71 -15.18 27.78 -4.78
CA ARG A 71 -15.49 26.91 -5.92
C ARG A 71 -14.40 25.87 -6.16
N VAL A 72 -13.13 26.28 -6.09
CA VAL A 72 -11.99 25.37 -6.26
C VAL A 72 -12.00 24.31 -5.15
N LEU A 73 -12.17 24.69 -3.88
CA LEU A 73 -12.20 23.74 -2.77
C LEU A 73 -13.41 22.77 -2.84
N ILE A 74 -14.58 23.25 -3.26
CA ILE A 74 -15.75 22.41 -3.54
C ILE A 74 -15.44 21.39 -4.64
N THR A 75 -14.81 21.85 -5.72
CA THR A 75 -14.42 20.99 -6.86
C THR A 75 -13.39 19.95 -6.43
N MET A 76 -12.38 20.34 -5.66
CA MET A 76 -11.36 19.42 -5.12
C MET A 76 -11.97 18.35 -4.23
N ASN A 77 -12.82 18.74 -3.28
CA ASN A 77 -13.49 17.78 -2.41
C ASN A 77 -14.33 16.78 -3.22
N THR A 78 -15.05 17.26 -4.23
CA THR A 78 -15.85 16.40 -5.12
C THR A 78 -14.96 15.42 -5.90
N MET A 79 -13.88 15.92 -6.50
CA MET A 79 -12.92 15.11 -7.25
C MET A 79 -12.27 14.02 -6.38
N ILE A 80 -11.89 14.34 -5.14
CA ILE A 80 -11.33 13.36 -4.20
C ILE A 80 -12.36 12.29 -3.86
N ILE A 81 -13.59 12.69 -3.50
CA ILE A 81 -14.67 11.75 -3.15
C ILE A 81 -14.97 10.81 -4.32
N ASP A 82 -15.05 11.34 -5.54
CA ASP A 82 -15.35 10.57 -6.73
C ASP A 82 -14.20 9.63 -7.11
N LEU A 83 -12.95 10.07 -6.96
CA LEU A 83 -11.76 9.23 -7.18
C LEU A 83 -11.75 8.04 -6.22
N VAL A 84 -11.91 8.30 -4.92
CA VAL A 84 -11.95 7.27 -3.86
C VAL A 84 -13.06 6.26 -4.15
N LYS A 85 -14.27 6.72 -4.50
CA LYS A 85 -15.40 5.85 -4.84
C LYS A 85 -15.15 5.03 -6.11
N ALA A 86 -14.57 5.64 -7.14
CA ALA A 86 -14.31 4.97 -8.41
C ALA A 86 -13.26 3.87 -8.26
N LEU A 87 -12.17 4.16 -7.56
CA LEU A 87 -11.09 3.20 -7.35
C LEU A 87 -11.46 2.09 -6.36
N LYS A 88 -12.32 2.38 -5.37
CA LYS A 88 -12.86 1.33 -4.49
C LYS A 88 -13.63 0.25 -5.25
N LYS A 89 -14.29 0.60 -6.36
CA LYS A 89 -14.97 -0.38 -7.24
C LYS A 89 -13.99 -1.27 -8.01
N GLU A 90 -12.75 -0.82 -8.15
CA GLU A 90 -11.64 -1.56 -8.76
C GLU A 90 -10.72 -2.17 -7.69
N SER A 91 -11.23 -2.38 -6.46
CA SER A 91 -10.52 -2.96 -5.31
C SER A 91 -9.30 -2.16 -4.83
N VAL A 92 -9.20 -0.88 -5.18
CA VAL A 92 -8.19 0.05 -4.66
C VAL A 92 -8.85 0.96 -3.63
N GLU A 93 -8.54 0.75 -2.35
CA GLU A 93 -9.07 1.58 -1.28
C GLU A 93 -8.10 2.71 -0.95
N ILE A 94 -8.45 3.94 -1.33
CA ILE A 94 -7.71 5.13 -0.92
C ILE A 94 -8.17 5.58 0.47
N ILE A 95 -7.21 5.79 1.37
CA ILE A 95 -7.39 6.42 2.67
C ILE A 95 -6.92 7.88 2.56
N VAL A 96 -7.74 8.79 3.09
CA VAL A 96 -7.38 10.20 3.26
C VAL A 96 -7.10 10.43 4.74
N ASN A 97 -6.03 11.16 5.07
CA ASN A 97 -5.68 11.54 6.43
C ASN A 97 -6.92 12.08 7.19
N ASP A 98 -7.12 11.58 8.41
CA ASP A 98 -8.33 11.84 9.18
C ASP A 98 -8.56 13.33 9.49
N SER A 99 -7.48 14.08 9.74
CA SER A 99 -7.56 15.53 9.96
C SER A 99 -8.07 16.23 8.71
N TYR A 100 -7.47 15.95 7.54
CA TYR A 100 -7.87 16.55 6.26
C TYR A 100 -9.31 16.17 5.90
N LYS A 101 -9.69 14.91 6.11
CA LYS A 101 -11.07 14.44 5.92
C LYS A 101 -12.05 15.18 6.82
N ALA A 102 -11.72 15.39 8.09
CA ALA A 102 -12.55 16.13 9.02
C ALA A 102 -12.67 17.62 8.62
N ILE A 103 -11.58 18.24 8.19
CA ILE A 103 -11.55 19.63 7.70
C ILE A 103 -12.44 19.78 6.47
N LEU A 104 -12.27 18.93 5.44
CA LEU A 104 -13.11 18.94 4.24
C LEU A 104 -14.60 18.76 4.57
N GLY A 105 -14.90 17.88 5.53
CA GLY A 105 -16.26 17.68 6.04
C GLY A 105 -16.84 18.85 6.83
N LYS A 106 -16.01 19.69 7.46
CA LYS A 106 -16.43 20.95 8.07
C LYS A 106 -16.63 22.03 7.01
N CYS A 107 -15.69 22.15 6.07
CA CYS A 107 -15.75 23.10 4.96
C CYS A 107 -17.01 22.92 4.11
N SER A 108 -17.38 21.69 3.78
CA SER A 108 -18.58 21.41 2.98
C SER A 108 -19.89 21.92 3.59
N LYS A 109 -19.93 22.23 4.88
CA LYS A 109 -21.13 22.76 5.57
C LYS A 109 -21.33 24.26 5.36
N PHE A 110 -20.31 25.01 4.97
CA PHE A 110 -20.40 26.48 4.84
C PHE A 110 -19.91 27.03 3.50
N LEU A 111 -19.20 26.23 2.69
CA LEU A 111 -18.77 26.66 1.36
C LEU A 111 -19.97 26.85 0.43
N SER A 112 -19.90 27.91 -0.38
CA SER A 112 -20.90 28.29 -1.38
C SER A 112 -20.26 28.45 -2.76
N ASN A 113 -21.02 28.11 -3.80
CA ASN A 113 -20.62 28.29 -5.20
C ASN A 113 -20.69 29.76 -5.67
N SER A 114 -21.42 30.62 -4.94
CA SER A 114 -21.62 32.03 -5.27
C SER A 114 -21.37 32.93 -4.05
N GLY A 115 -20.88 34.15 -4.30
CA GLY A 115 -20.77 35.20 -3.29
C GLY A 115 -19.70 35.00 -2.21
N GLY A 116 -18.76 34.06 -2.38
CA GLY A 116 -17.79 33.73 -1.34
C GLY A 116 -18.40 32.87 -0.25
N SER A 117 -17.70 32.69 0.88
CA SER A 117 -18.18 31.86 1.98
C SER A 117 -17.77 32.44 3.31
N THR A 118 -18.75 32.70 4.17
CA THR A 118 -18.49 33.12 5.55
C THR A 118 -17.96 31.91 6.34
N ILE A 119 -16.78 32.07 6.93
CA ILE A 119 -16.11 31.06 7.74
C ILE A 119 -16.69 31.13 9.16
N PRO A 120 -17.34 30.07 9.68
CA PRO A 120 -18.00 30.09 10.98
C PRO A 120 -17.04 30.45 12.12
N ASP A 121 -17.47 31.22 13.13
CA ASP A 121 -16.62 31.64 14.25
C ASP A 121 -16.02 30.46 15.05
N THR A 122 -16.72 29.33 15.05
CA THR A 122 -16.26 28.07 15.65
C THR A 122 -15.20 27.33 14.84
N PHE A 123 -14.98 27.72 13.57
CA PHE A 123 -13.95 27.16 12.72
C PHE A 123 -12.60 27.80 13.05
N THR A 124 -11.67 26.99 13.54
CA THR A 124 -10.32 27.40 13.93
C THR A 124 -9.34 27.23 12.77
N LYS A 125 -8.12 27.76 12.95
CA LYS A 125 -7.04 27.52 11.99
C LYS A 125 -6.81 26.01 11.80
N ILE A 126 -6.47 25.67 10.57
CA ILE A 126 -6.12 24.34 10.10
C ILE A 126 -4.63 24.11 10.36
N ASP A 127 -4.29 23.01 11.01
CA ASP A 127 -2.91 22.52 11.08
C ASP A 127 -2.57 21.83 9.75
N ILE A 128 -1.65 22.44 9.00
CA ILE A 128 -1.29 22.02 7.65
C ILE A 128 -0.16 21.00 7.71
N ILE A 129 -0.34 19.88 7.03
CA ILE A 129 0.65 18.81 6.93
C ILE A 129 1.53 19.08 5.71
N LEU A 130 2.78 19.49 5.94
CA LEU A 130 3.75 19.85 4.90
C LEU A 130 4.71 18.73 4.54
N TYR A 131 5.11 17.90 5.52
CA TYR A 131 6.21 16.96 5.36
C TYR A 131 5.79 15.49 5.44
N ASP A 132 4.48 15.21 5.49
CA ASP A 132 3.93 13.86 5.51
C ASP A 132 2.82 13.70 4.46
N PRO A 133 2.65 12.50 3.86
CA PRO A 133 1.55 12.21 2.94
C PRO A 133 0.17 12.39 3.60
N ILE A 134 -0.83 12.81 2.82
CA ILE A 134 -2.24 12.87 3.25
C ILE A 134 -3.13 11.86 2.54
N PHE A 135 -2.61 11.17 1.53
CA PHE A 135 -3.28 10.08 0.80
C PHE A 135 -2.48 8.79 0.95
N TYR A 136 -3.19 7.70 1.16
CA TYR A 136 -2.62 6.36 1.27
C TYR A 136 -3.48 5.39 0.47
N ILE A 137 -2.91 4.26 0.06
CA ILE A 137 -3.68 3.13 -0.48
C ILE A 137 -3.66 2.03 0.57
N ASN A 138 -4.85 1.62 1.03
CA ASN A 138 -5.02 0.45 1.86
C ASN A 138 -4.76 -0.82 1.04
N ASN A 139 -3.49 -1.05 0.75
CA ASN A 139 -3.05 -2.37 0.36
C ASN A 139 -3.00 -3.19 1.64
N ALA A 140 -3.96 -4.07 1.86
CA ALA A 140 -3.91 -5.03 2.97
C ALA A 140 -2.56 -5.79 2.97
N THR A 141 -2.03 -6.05 1.78
CA THR A 141 -0.67 -6.52 1.52
C THR A 141 0.41 -5.60 2.04
N MET A 142 0.33 -4.27 1.82
CA MET A 142 1.29 -3.29 2.32
C MET A 142 1.20 -3.11 3.83
N HIS A 143 -0.01 -3.12 4.41
CA HIS A 143 -0.16 -3.07 5.88
C HIS A 143 0.43 -4.32 6.54
N GLN A 144 0.16 -5.51 5.99
CA GLN A 144 0.78 -6.73 6.48
C GLN A 144 2.29 -6.74 6.23
N ALA A 145 2.73 -6.29 5.06
CA ALA A 145 4.15 -6.13 4.75
C ALA A 145 4.86 -5.19 5.72
N ASN A 146 4.31 -4.00 5.98
CA ASN A 146 4.86 -3.05 6.92
C ASN A 146 4.92 -3.62 8.33
N SER A 147 3.89 -4.38 8.76
CA SER A 147 3.99 -5.09 10.04
C SER A 147 5.08 -6.17 10.05
N VAL A 148 5.31 -6.88 8.94
CA VAL A 148 6.47 -7.80 8.83
C VAL A 148 7.78 -7.01 8.88
N LYS A 149 7.84 -5.83 8.24
CA LYS A 149 9.03 -4.99 8.22
C LYS A 149 9.45 -4.50 9.61
N GLU A 150 8.48 -4.09 10.41
CA GLU A 150 8.70 -3.68 11.82
C GLU A 150 9.18 -4.86 12.68
N LEU A 151 8.60 -6.04 12.49
CA LEU A 151 8.93 -7.24 13.29
C LEU A 151 10.30 -7.82 12.95
N PHE A 152 10.71 -7.81 11.67
CA PHE A 152 11.98 -8.42 11.26
C PHE A 152 13.20 -7.53 11.52
N ASN A 153 13.02 -6.25 11.86
CA ASN A 153 14.04 -5.22 12.16
C ASN A 153 15.37 -5.37 11.38
N SER A 154 15.27 -5.72 10.09
CA SER A 154 16.39 -5.96 9.19
C SER A 154 16.15 -5.13 7.94
N GLU A 155 17.01 -4.14 7.73
CA GLU A 155 16.98 -3.25 6.55
C GLU A 155 16.93 -4.04 5.24
N TYR A 156 17.65 -5.17 5.19
CA TYR A 156 17.65 -6.10 4.06
C TYR A 156 16.27 -6.72 3.78
N MET A 157 15.57 -7.22 4.80
CA MET A 157 14.24 -7.82 4.62
C MET A 157 13.20 -6.77 4.24
N ASN A 158 13.33 -5.56 4.77
CA ASN A 158 12.44 -4.45 4.46
C ASN A 158 12.53 -4.04 2.99
N GLN A 159 13.76 -3.97 2.48
CA GLN A 159 14.02 -3.75 1.07
C GLN A 159 13.46 -4.89 0.20
N GLN A 160 13.64 -6.16 0.60
CA GLN A 160 13.11 -7.29 -0.16
C GLN A 160 11.57 -7.27 -0.25
N ILE A 161 10.88 -6.90 0.82
CA ILE A 161 9.41 -6.84 0.84
C ILE A 161 8.90 -5.69 -0.04
N SER A 162 9.51 -4.50 0.01
CA SER A 162 9.13 -3.40 -0.88
C SER A 162 9.30 -3.79 -2.35
N VAL A 163 10.49 -4.28 -2.72
CA VAL A 163 10.79 -4.70 -4.09
C VAL A 163 9.83 -5.82 -4.53
N MET A 164 9.50 -6.77 -3.66
CA MET A 164 8.57 -7.85 -3.97
C MET A 164 7.16 -7.34 -4.33
N ILE A 165 6.66 -6.32 -3.62
CA ILE A 165 5.34 -5.72 -3.89
C ILE A 165 5.37 -4.99 -5.23
N ASP A 166 6.41 -4.19 -5.49
CA ASP A 166 6.57 -3.47 -6.77
C ASP A 166 6.67 -4.43 -7.96
N SER A 167 7.36 -5.57 -7.77
CA SER A 167 7.51 -6.62 -8.77
C SER A 167 6.18 -7.22 -9.23
N ILE A 168 5.08 -7.12 -8.46
CA ILE A 168 3.75 -7.58 -8.92
C ILE A 168 3.34 -6.86 -10.20
N HIS A 169 3.70 -5.59 -10.33
CA HIS A 169 3.32 -4.76 -11.46
C HIS A 169 4.39 -4.68 -12.54
N THR A 170 5.67 -4.80 -12.17
CA THR A 170 6.81 -4.65 -13.09
C THR A 170 7.32 -5.98 -13.63
N ASN A 171 7.39 -7.04 -12.82
CA ASN A 171 7.89 -8.36 -13.21
C ASN A 171 7.27 -9.48 -12.34
N THR A 172 6.17 -10.07 -12.83
CA THR A 172 5.40 -11.08 -12.09
C THR A 172 6.18 -12.36 -11.77
N ALA A 173 7.18 -12.71 -12.59
CA ALA A 173 8.02 -13.87 -12.35
C ALA A 173 9.03 -13.61 -11.21
N ASP A 174 9.52 -12.37 -11.10
CA ASP A 174 10.37 -11.92 -9.99
C ASP A 174 9.59 -11.85 -8.67
N ALA A 175 8.36 -11.33 -8.69
CA ALA A 175 7.49 -11.26 -7.50
C ALA A 175 7.30 -12.64 -6.83
N ILE A 176 7.06 -13.69 -7.63
CA ILE A 176 6.92 -15.06 -7.12
C ILE A 176 8.27 -15.64 -6.66
N GLY A 177 9.37 -15.27 -7.33
CA GLY A 177 10.72 -15.60 -6.86
C GLY A 177 10.99 -15.07 -5.46
N LYS A 178 10.72 -13.77 -5.26
CA LYS A 178 10.86 -13.08 -3.97
C LYS A 178 9.91 -13.61 -2.90
N SER A 179 8.69 -14.00 -3.28
CA SER A 179 7.74 -14.64 -2.34
C SER A 179 8.31 -15.92 -1.75
N LYS A 180 8.95 -16.77 -2.58
CA LYS A 180 9.64 -17.98 -2.12
C LYS A 180 10.83 -17.64 -1.24
N GLU A 181 11.68 -16.71 -1.67
CA GLU A 181 12.88 -16.28 -0.93
C GLU A 181 12.53 -15.71 0.45
N LEU A 182 11.44 -14.95 0.56
CA LEU A 182 10.95 -14.41 1.83
C LEU A 182 10.61 -15.53 2.83
N ILE A 183 9.86 -16.55 2.39
CA ILE A 183 9.50 -17.70 3.25
C ILE A 183 10.73 -18.51 3.62
N GLU A 184 11.65 -18.77 2.66
CA GLU A 184 12.89 -19.49 2.95
C GLU A 184 13.74 -18.76 3.98
N THR A 185 13.90 -17.45 3.82
CA THR A 185 14.67 -16.60 4.73
C THR A 185 14.03 -16.60 6.11
N CYS A 186 12.72 -16.38 6.21
CA CYS A 186 12.00 -16.47 7.48
C CYS A 186 12.22 -17.81 8.18
N CYS A 187 12.03 -18.93 7.48
CA CYS A 187 12.19 -20.26 8.06
C CYS A 187 13.64 -20.52 8.51
N LYS A 188 14.62 -20.15 7.69
CA LYS A 188 16.05 -20.29 8.00
C LYS A 188 16.44 -19.47 9.22
N THR A 189 15.97 -18.23 9.30
CA THR A 189 16.22 -17.36 10.45
C THR A 189 15.60 -17.92 11.72
N ILE A 190 14.33 -18.36 11.68
CA ILE A 190 13.67 -19.02 12.83
C ILE A 190 14.46 -20.26 13.28
N LEU A 191 14.99 -21.05 12.34
CA LEU A 191 15.74 -22.26 12.63
C LEU A 191 17.20 -21.99 13.03
N ALA A 192 17.73 -20.80 12.77
CA ALA A 192 19.15 -20.46 12.87
C ALA A 192 20.04 -21.42 12.03
N THR A 193 19.68 -21.61 10.75
CA THR A 193 20.40 -22.48 9.80
C THR A 193 20.61 -21.79 8.46
N ASP A 194 21.76 -22.03 7.81
CA ASP A 194 22.03 -21.63 6.42
C ASP A 194 22.13 -22.85 5.48
N ASP A 195 21.50 -23.96 5.86
CA ASP A 195 21.49 -25.17 5.03
C ASP A 195 20.71 -24.92 3.73
N LYS A 196 21.46 -24.83 2.61
CA LYS A 196 20.92 -24.59 1.27
C LYS A 196 20.31 -25.84 0.64
N SER A 197 20.50 -27.02 1.23
CA SER A 197 19.91 -28.27 0.74
C SER A 197 18.43 -28.43 1.12
N LEU A 198 17.97 -27.67 2.12
CA LEU A 198 16.59 -27.76 2.59
C LEU A 198 15.66 -26.98 1.68
N ASP A 199 14.68 -27.68 1.13
CA ASP A 199 13.56 -27.07 0.43
C ASP A 199 12.50 -26.51 1.41
N ILE A 200 11.55 -25.74 0.87
CA ILE A 200 10.45 -25.16 1.63
C ILE A 200 9.69 -26.22 2.46
N PRO A 201 9.28 -27.38 1.91
CA PRO A 201 8.64 -28.43 2.71
C PRO A 201 9.48 -28.90 3.92
N ALA A 202 10.77 -29.15 3.73
CA ALA A 202 11.66 -29.57 4.80
C ALA A 202 11.85 -28.47 5.86
N LEU A 203 12.01 -27.22 5.43
CA LEU A 203 12.09 -26.05 6.30
C LEU A 203 10.81 -25.90 7.14
N MET A 204 9.64 -25.92 6.51
CA MET A 204 8.34 -25.80 7.20
C MET A 204 8.13 -26.91 8.22
N LYS A 205 8.52 -28.15 7.90
CA LYS A 205 8.45 -29.28 8.85
C LYS A 205 9.31 -29.03 10.08
N LYS A 206 10.55 -28.55 9.90
CA LYS A 206 11.46 -28.22 11.00
C LYS A 206 10.95 -27.03 11.82
N VAL A 207 10.45 -25.97 11.18
CA VAL A 207 9.86 -24.79 11.85
C VAL A 207 8.66 -25.20 12.69
N LYS A 208 7.76 -26.03 12.15
CA LYS A 208 6.60 -26.56 12.88
C LYS A 208 7.03 -27.27 14.18
N GLY A 209 8.10 -28.06 14.10
CA GLY A 209 8.71 -28.72 15.27
C GLY A 209 9.29 -27.72 16.27
N LYS A 210 10.16 -26.80 15.82
CA LYS A 210 10.81 -25.80 16.68
C LYS A 210 9.81 -24.89 17.39
N LEU A 211 8.75 -24.48 16.68
CA LEU A 211 7.70 -23.61 17.23
C LEU A 211 6.62 -24.39 18.00
N ASN A 212 6.72 -25.72 18.14
CA ASN A 212 5.66 -26.56 18.73
C ASN A 212 4.27 -26.20 18.18
N LEU A 213 4.19 -26.07 16.85
CA LEU A 213 2.98 -25.64 16.16
C LEU A 213 2.04 -26.83 15.98
N ASN A 214 1.41 -27.23 17.08
CA ASN A 214 0.41 -28.30 17.16
C ASN A 214 -0.75 -27.87 18.08
N SER A 215 -1.92 -28.47 17.90
CA SER A 215 -3.09 -28.21 18.73
C SER A 215 -3.85 -29.51 19.01
N LYS A 216 -4.57 -29.56 20.13
CA LYS A 216 -5.55 -30.64 20.38
C LYS A 216 -6.76 -30.55 19.44
N ASN A 217 -7.01 -29.36 18.87
CA ASN A 217 -8.09 -29.14 17.93
C ASN A 217 -7.68 -29.57 16.51
N GLU A 218 -8.39 -30.56 15.96
CA GLU A 218 -8.10 -31.12 14.63
C GLU A 218 -8.22 -30.06 13.52
N SER A 219 -9.21 -29.16 13.60
CA SER A 219 -9.40 -28.08 12.63
C SER A 219 -8.21 -27.12 12.60
N VAL A 220 -7.61 -26.84 13.77
CA VAL A 220 -6.38 -26.03 13.85
C VAL A 220 -5.20 -26.76 13.20
N ASN A 221 -5.07 -28.07 13.41
CA ASN A 221 -4.03 -28.86 12.75
C ASN A 221 -4.20 -28.91 11.22
N LYS A 222 -5.44 -28.92 10.72
CA LYS A 222 -5.74 -28.78 9.28
C LYS A 222 -5.30 -27.43 8.74
N ILE A 223 -5.59 -26.34 9.45
CA ILE A 223 -5.12 -24.99 9.08
C ILE A 223 -3.59 -24.96 9.02
N ILE A 224 -2.90 -25.51 10.03
CA ILE A 224 -1.43 -25.59 10.05
C ILE A 224 -0.89 -26.42 8.87
N GLY A 225 -1.54 -27.53 8.53
CA GLY A 225 -1.19 -28.33 7.36
C GLY A 225 -1.33 -27.54 6.06
N ASN A 226 -2.42 -26.78 5.93
CA ASN A 226 -2.67 -25.93 4.77
C ASN A 226 -1.64 -24.80 4.65
N LEU A 227 -1.15 -24.22 5.76
CA LEU A 227 -0.06 -23.24 5.72
C LEU A 227 1.22 -23.83 5.10
N SER A 228 1.59 -25.06 5.47
CA SER A 228 2.71 -25.76 4.83
C SER A 228 2.43 -26.05 3.35
N GLY A 229 1.19 -26.40 3.00
CA GLY A 229 0.77 -26.60 1.62
C GLY A 229 0.86 -25.33 0.77
N VAL A 230 0.50 -24.18 1.34
CA VAL A 230 0.64 -22.86 0.70
C VAL A 230 2.11 -22.56 0.39
N ALA A 231 3.01 -22.76 1.35
CA ALA A 231 4.44 -22.55 1.14
C ALA A 231 4.98 -23.44 0.01
N ALA A 232 4.61 -24.73 0.00
CA ALA A 232 4.99 -25.66 -1.06
C ALA A 232 4.42 -25.24 -2.42
N GLY A 233 3.16 -24.83 -2.48
CA GLY A 233 2.51 -24.35 -3.71
C GLY A 233 3.18 -23.12 -4.31
N ILE A 234 3.67 -22.18 -3.48
CA ILE A 234 4.47 -21.03 -3.96
C ILE A 234 5.79 -21.49 -4.57
N ALA A 235 6.47 -22.46 -3.93
CA ALA A 235 7.71 -23.02 -4.45
C ALA A 235 7.50 -23.73 -5.80
N GLU A 236 6.42 -24.50 -5.94
CA GLU A 236 6.02 -25.16 -7.19
C GLU A 236 5.66 -24.14 -8.27
N LEU A 237 4.88 -23.11 -7.93
CA LEU A 237 4.52 -22.04 -8.86
C LEU A 237 5.75 -21.28 -9.37
N ARG A 238 6.71 -20.99 -8.47
CA ARG A 238 8.02 -20.42 -8.82
C ARG A 238 8.79 -21.35 -9.76
N ASN A 239 8.81 -22.65 -9.50
CA ASN A 239 9.51 -23.60 -10.38
C ASN A 239 8.83 -23.71 -11.75
N ALA A 240 7.49 -23.69 -11.80
CA ALA A 240 6.72 -23.75 -13.04
C ALA A 240 6.82 -22.47 -13.89
N LYS A 241 6.70 -21.30 -13.26
CA LYS A 241 6.51 -20.00 -13.95
C LYS A 241 7.52 -18.90 -13.61
N GLY A 242 8.40 -19.10 -12.64
CA GLY A 242 9.47 -18.16 -12.31
C GLY A 242 10.67 -18.23 -13.28
N THR A 243 11.61 -17.29 -13.11
CA THR A 243 12.85 -17.15 -13.90
C THR A 243 13.98 -18.11 -13.48
N GLY A 244 13.74 -18.98 -12.49
CA GLY A 244 14.73 -19.91 -11.96
C GLY A 244 15.04 -21.08 -12.91
N HIS A 245 16.31 -21.19 -13.27
CA HIS A 245 16.94 -22.17 -14.18
C HIS A 245 16.47 -22.09 -15.64
N GLY A 246 17.43 -22.12 -16.57
CA GLY A 246 17.26 -21.85 -18.00
C GLY A 246 16.06 -22.57 -18.62
N LYS A 247 14.94 -21.85 -18.73
CA LYS A 247 13.74 -22.32 -19.43
C LYS A 247 13.90 -22.02 -20.91
N ASN A 248 13.39 -22.94 -21.73
CA ASN A 248 13.30 -22.74 -23.16
C ASN A 248 12.45 -21.50 -23.44
N ILE A 249 13.09 -20.44 -23.93
CA ILE A 249 12.54 -19.07 -24.09
C ILE A 249 11.26 -19.08 -24.93
N VAL A 250 11.11 -20.07 -25.80
CA VAL A 250 9.97 -20.25 -26.72
C VAL A 250 8.67 -20.68 -26.02
N LYS A 251 8.73 -21.29 -24.82
CA LYS A 251 7.54 -21.81 -24.09
C LYS A 251 7.29 -21.13 -22.73
N PHE A 252 8.07 -20.11 -22.37
CA PHE A 252 7.92 -19.45 -21.08
C PHE A 252 6.69 -18.53 -21.07
N LYS A 253 5.69 -18.89 -20.27
CA LYS A 253 4.57 -18.00 -19.96
C LYS A 253 4.74 -17.48 -18.52
N PRO A 254 5.00 -16.18 -18.32
CA PRO A 254 5.13 -15.63 -16.98
C PRO A 254 3.80 -15.74 -16.21
N PRO A 255 3.84 -15.70 -14.89
CA PRO A 255 2.64 -15.68 -14.07
C PRO A 255 1.76 -14.49 -14.41
N SER A 256 0.45 -14.65 -14.31
CA SER A 256 -0.47 -13.52 -14.36
C SER A 256 -0.29 -12.62 -13.14
N LYS A 257 -0.76 -11.37 -13.22
CA LYS A 257 -0.76 -10.44 -12.08
C LYS A 257 -1.52 -11.01 -10.88
N ILE A 258 -2.62 -11.73 -11.11
CA ILE A 258 -3.42 -12.36 -10.04
C ILE A 258 -2.62 -13.48 -9.36
N GLU A 259 -1.91 -14.31 -10.12
CA GLU A 259 -1.06 -15.38 -9.56
C GLU A 259 0.11 -14.81 -8.76
N ALA A 260 0.73 -13.74 -9.24
CA ALA A 260 1.81 -13.04 -8.53
C ALA A 260 1.30 -12.37 -7.24
N GLN A 261 0.19 -11.61 -7.33
CA GLN A 261 -0.44 -10.96 -6.18
C GLN A 261 -0.80 -11.99 -5.10
N LEU A 262 -1.48 -13.07 -5.49
CA LEU A 262 -1.86 -14.13 -4.56
C LEU A 262 -0.63 -14.67 -3.82
N SER A 263 0.45 -14.96 -4.55
CA SER A 263 1.69 -15.50 -3.98
C SER A 263 2.34 -14.55 -2.98
N VAL A 264 2.40 -13.26 -3.31
CA VAL A 264 2.96 -12.23 -2.44
C VAL A 264 2.13 -12.08 -1.17
N ASP A 265 0.81 -11.99 -1.30
CA ASP A 265 -0.11 -11.82 -0.16
C ASP A 265 0.02 -12.97 0.84
N VAL A 266 -0.02 -14.22 0.35
CA VAL A 266 0.06 -15.38 1.23
C VAL A 266 1.46 -15.57 1.83
N ALA A 267 2.52 -15.19 1.11
CA ALA A 267 3.89 -15.27 1.62
C ALA A 267 4.11 -14.27 2.77
N ILE A 268 3.61 -13.05 2.63
CA ILE A 268 3.64 -12.03 3.69
C ILE A 268 2.83 -12.51 4.91
N ALA A 269 1.60 -12.97 4.70
CA ALA A 269 0.73 -13.44 5.79
C ALA A 269 1.35 -14.61 6.57
N LEU A 270 1.91 -15.60 5.85
CA LEU A 270 2.59 -16.75 6.46
C LEU A 270 3.82 -16.31 7.24
N THR A 271 4.67 -15.48 6.63
CA THR A 271 5.92 -14.99 7.24
C THR A 271 5.63 -14.22 8.53
N ARG A 272 4.63 -13.34 8.50
CA ARG A 272 4.16 -12.60 9.67
C ARG A 272 3.74 -13.54 10.81
N PHE A 273 2.89 -14.50 10.51
CA PHE A 273 2.38 -15.44 11.51
C PHE A 273 3.50 -16.24 12.18
N LEU A 274 4.40 -16.82 11.38
CA LEU A 274 5.52 -17.62 11.89
C LEU A 274 6.45 -16.79 12.77
N TRP A 275 6.72 -15.55 12.36
CA TRP A 275 7.61 -14.66 13.09
C TRP A 275 7.01 -14.16 14.39
N CYS A 276 5.77 -13.66 14.39
CA CYS A 276 5.08 -13.27 15.63
C CYS A 276 5.06 -14.42 16.64
N LEU A 277 4.82 -15.64 16.17
CA LEU A 277 4.84 -16.81 17.03
C LEU A 277 6.24 -17.09 17.59
N TYR A 278 7.28 -16.98 16.76
CA TYR A 278 8.67 -17.14 17.18
C TYR A 278 9.04 -16.11 18.27
N GLU A 279 8.78 -14.83 18.05
CA GLU A 279 9.07 -13.77 19.03
C GLU A 279 8.30 -13.99 20.34
N SER A 280 7.01 -14.32 20.28
CA SER A 280 6.21 -14.58 21.48
C SER A 280 6.76 -15.70 22.36
N LYS A 281 7.56 -16.61 21.79
CA LYS A 281 8.19 -17.72 22.50
C LYS A 281 9.61 -17.41 22.99
N ASN A 282 10.29 -16.42 22.41
CA ASN A 282 11.66 -16.03 22.79
C ASN A 282 11.73 -14.76 23.65
N VAL A 283 10.63 -14.00 23.79
CA VAL A 283 10.53 -12.87 24.75
C VAL A 283 10.21 -13.40 26.17
N ARG A 284 10.76 -14.55 26.56
CA ARG A 284 10.66 -15.12 27.91
C ARG A 284 12.04 -15.42 28.47
#